data_AF-A0A1G1H3F6-F1
#
_entry.id   AF-A0A1G1H3F6-F1
#
_cell.length_a   1.000
_cell.length_b   1.000
_cell.length_c   1.000
_cell.angle_alpha   90.00
_cell.angle_beta   90.00
_cell.angle_gamma   90.00
#
_symmetry.space_group_name_H-M   'P 1'
#
loop_
_entity.id
_entity.type
_entity.pdbx_description
1 polymer ?
#
loop_
_entity_poly.entity_id
_entity_poly.type
_entity_poly.pdbx_seq_one_letter_code
_entity_poly.pdbx_strand_id
1 'polypeptide(L)'
;MDSKVLIYAGGVYHVCWAIFDSFWPLILDWEKRLSSLDDLHRALPYIISRLLVVLYLMLAYISFIHTSDLIETRLGRTMLLFVSIYWTIRFAMQIQFMSFSKIKKFDIRVSDVRLPWPVNRLSNQAFTGLLFFIMAAGVALYLTPVLLTQ
;
A
#
# COMPACT_ATOMS: atom_id res chain seq x y z
N MET A 1 -19.39 -8.18 11.66
CA MET A 1 -18.18 -8.90 11.19
C MET A 1 -17.22 -8.96 12.36
N ASP A 2 -16.57 -10.10 12.61
CA ASP A 2 -15.67 -10.23 13.77
C ASP A 2 -14.41 -9.36 13.57
N SER A 3 -14.08 -8.54 14.58
CA SER A 3 -12.88 -7.69 14.61
C SER A 3 -11.60 -8.50 14.41
N LYS A 4 -11.56 -9.75 14.89
CA LYS A 4 -10.41 -10.64 14.66
C LYS A 4 -10.25 -10.95 13.18
N VAL A 5 -11.34 -11.33 12.50
CA VAL A 5 -11.32 -11.63 11.06
C VAL A 5 -10.86 -10.42 10.24
N LEU A 6 -11.31 -9.23 10.61
CA LEU A 6 -10.88 -7.97 9.98
C LEU A 6 -9.37 -7.74 10.13
N ILE A 7 -8.81 -7.94 11.32
CA ILE A 7 -7.37 -7.77 11.56
C ILE A 7 -6.56 -8.84 10.82
N TYR A 8 -7.00 -10.10 10.81
CA TYR A 8 -6.34 -11.13 9.98
C TYR A 8 -6.37 -10.79 8.50
N ALA A 9 -7.50 -10.30 7.97
CA ALA A 9 -7.58 -9.83 6.60
C ALA A 9 -6.64 -8.63 6.35
N GLY A 10 -6.50 -7.73 7.33
CA GLY A 10 -5.50 -6.66 7.34
C GLY A 10 -4.07 -7.19 7.22
N GLY A 11 -3.73 -8.24 7.95
CA GLY A 11 -2.42 -8.88 7.86
C GLY A 11 -2.15 -9.45 6.47
N VAL A 12 -3.11 -10.17 5.87
CA VAL A 12 -2.99 -10.68 4.49
C VAL A 12 -2.82 -9.53 3.51
N TYR A 13 -3.61 -8.46 3.69
CA TYR A 13 -3.54 -7.26 2.88
C TYR A 13 -2.15 -6.61 2.93
N HIS A 14 -1.50 -6.54 4.10
CA HIS A 14 -0.12 -6.04 4.22
C HIS A 14 0.91 -6.98 3.59
N VAL A 15 0.74 -8.31 3.67
CA VAL A 15 1.61 -9.25 2.94
C VAL A 15 1.52 -9.00 1.43
N CYS A 16 0.30 -8.84 0.89
CA CYS A 16 0.11 -8.53 -0.52
C CYS A 16 0.80 -7.22 -0.92
N TRP A 17 0.73 -6.18 -0.07
CA TRP A 17 1.45 -4.92 -0.30
C TRP A 17 2.97 -5.09 -0.25
N ALA A 18 3.50 -5.82 0.73
CA ALA A 18 4.94 -6.10 0.83
C ALA A 18 5.46 -6.79 -0.44
N ILE A 19 4.72 -7.79 -0.94
CA ILE A 19 5.05 -8.47 -2.19
C ILE A 19 4.99 -7.48 -3.35
N PHE A 20 3.89 -6.75 -3.49
CA PHE A 20 3.70 -5.80 -4.59
C PHE A 20 4.77 -4.70 -4.62
N ASP A 21 5.07 -4.05 -3.49
CA ASP A 21 6.07 -2.97 -3.42
C ASP A 21 7.50 -3.48 -3.63
N SER A 22 7.76 -4.77 -3.40
CA SER A 22 9.07 -5.35 -3.69
C SER A 22 9.40 -5.36 -5.20
N PHE A 23 8.38 -5.35 -6.05
CA PHE A 23 8.50 -5.42 -7.51
C PHE A 23 8.53 -4.05 -8.20
N TRP A 24 8.33 -2.93 -7.47
CA TRP A 24 8.35 -1.59 -8.09
C TRP A 24 9.57 -1.29 -8.98
N PRO A 25 10.81 -1.63 -8.56
CA PRO A 25 11.98 -1.38 -9.40
C PRO A 25 11.91 -2.06 -10.76
N LEU A 26 11.35 -3.28 -10.80
CA LEU A 26 11.18 -4.06 -12.03
C LEU A 26 10.02 -3.55 -12.86
N ILE A 27 8.88 -3.29 -12.22
CA ILE A 27 7.64 -2.84 -12.87
C ILE A 27 7.88 -1.52 -13.60
N LEU A 28 8.52 -0.55 -12.94
CA LEU A 28 8.73 0.80 -13.45
C LEU A 28 10.06 0.97 -14.20
N ASP A 29 10.85 -0.08 -14.39
CA ASP A 29 12.15 -0.02 -15.05
C ASP A 29 13.06 1.08 -14.47
N TRP A 30 13.21 1.06 -13.14
CA TRP A 30 13.91 2.11 -12.39
C TRP A 30 15.36 2.28 -12.82
N GLU A 31 16.01 1.20 -13.24
CA GLU A 31 17.37 1.26 -13.79
C GLU A 31 17.45 2.24 -14.96
N LYS A 32 16.54 2.10 -15.94
CA LYS A 32 16.47 2.99 -17.10
C LYS A 32 15.93 4.38 -16.75
N ARG A 33 14.86 4.45 -15.93
CA ARG A 33 14.16 5.72 -15.65
C ARG A 33 14.91 6.64 -14.70
N LEU A 34 15.78 6.10 -13.84
CA LEU A 34 16.57 6.87 -12.88
C LEU A 34 18.04 7.05 -13.33
N SER A 35 18.40 6.60 -14.54
CA SER A 35 19.80 6.63 -15.02
C SER A 35 20.34 8.05 -15.20
N SER A 36 19.47 9.05 -15.38
CA SER A 36 19.84 10.46 -15.54
C SER A 36 20.03 11.20 -14.21
N LEU A 37 19.76 10.55 -13.08
CA LEU A 37 19.94 11.12 -11.74
C LEU A 37 21.34 10.78 -11.22
N ASP A 38 21.87 11.60 -10.32
CA ASP A 38 23.06 11.25 -9.56
C ASP A 38 22.79 10.06 -8.60
N ASP A 39 23.87 9.46 -8.11
CA ASP A 39 23.82 8.22 -7.34
C ASP A 39 22.94 8.32 -6.08
N LEU A 40 22.93 9.47 -5.40
CA LEU A 40 22.13 9.66 -4.19
C LEU A 40 20.64 9.67 -4.53
N HIS A 41 20.24 10.49 -5.50
CA HIS A 41 18.84 10.59 -5.91
C HIS A 41 18.33 9.30 -6.56
N ARG A 42 19.21 8.53 -7.22
CA ARG A 42 18.89 7.20 -7.74
C ARG A 42 18.69 6.17 -6.63
N ALA A 43 19.45 6.23 -5.54
CA ALA A 43 19.36 5.26 -4.44
C ALA A 43 18.13 5.47 -3.53
N LEU A 44 17.68 6.71 -3.34
CA LEU A 44 16.59 7.04 -2.42
C LEU A 44 15.28 6.26 -2.69
N PRO A 45 14.75 6.17 -3.93
CA PRO A 45 13.55 5.38 -4.21
C PRO A 45 13.70 3.89 -3.85
N TYR A 46 14.88 3.31 -4.06
CA TYR A 46 15.17 1.93 -3.66
C TYR A 46 15.13 1.77 -2.14
N ILE A 47 15.80 2.64 -1.41
CA ILE A 47 15.81 2.59 0.07
C ILE A 47 14.37 2.72 0.61
N ILE A 48 13.61 3.71 0.14
CA ILE A 48 12.23 3.94 0.59
C ILE A 48 11.34 2.73 0.28
N SER A 49 11.42 2.16 -0.93
CA SER A 49 10.67 0.96 -1.30
C SER A 49 11.00 -0.23 -0.40
N ARG A 50 12.29 -0.47 -0.09
CA ARG A 50 12.68 -1.59 0.80
C ARG A 50 12.22 -1.37 2.24
N LEU A 51 12.28 -0.13 2.74
CA LEU A 51 11.76 0.19 4.07
C LEU A 51 10.25 -0.01 4.17
N LEU A 52 9.49 0.32 3.11
CA LEU A 52 8.06 0.06 3.06
C LEU A 52 7.74 -1.43 3.10
N VAL A 53 8.49 -2.27 2.39
CA VAL A 53 8.34 -3.74 2.46
C VAL A 53 8.53 -4.23 3.89
N VAL A 54 9.58 -3.79 4.58
CA VAL A 54 9.82 -4.15 5.99
C VAL A 54 8.68 -3.69 6.89
N LEU A 55 8.20 -2.46 6.72
CA LEU A 55 7.08 -1.92 7.46
C LEU A 55 5.82 -2.79 7.28
N TYR A 56 5.47 -3.14 6.04
CA TYR A 56 4.29 -3.95 5.75
C TYR A 56 4.41 -5.37 6.32
N LEU A 57 5.58 -6.00 6.23
CA LEU A 57 5.79 -7.30 6.86
C LEU A 57 5.64 -7.25 8.38
N MET A 58 6.09 -6.16 9.02
CA MET A 58 5.88 -5.97 10.46
C MET A 58 4.42 -5.73 10.81
N LEU A 59 3.68 -4.93 10.04
CA LEU A 59 2.24 -4.76 10.25
C LEU A 59 1.47 -6.06 10.04
N ALA A 60 1.88 -6.89 9.07
CA ALA A 60 1.32 -8.23 8.88
C ALA A 60 1.61 -9.13 10.08
N TYR A 61 2.86 -9.18 10.55
CA TYR A 61 3.25 -9.95 11.73
C TYR A 61 2.42 -9.55 12.96
N ILE A 62 2.32 -8.25 13.25
CA ILE A 62 1.53 -7.73 14.37
C ILE A 62 0.06 -8.12 14.23
N SER A 63 -0.50 -8.04 13.02
CA SER A 63 -1.90 -8.40 12.76
C SER A 63 -2.18 -9.89 12.99
N PHE A 64 -1.24 -10.78 12.66
CA PHE A 64 -1.42 -12.23 12.82
C PHE A 64 -1.10 -12.75 14.21
N ILE A 65 -0.06 -12.21 14.84
CA ILE A 65 0.47 -12.75 16.11
C ILE A 65 -0.12 -12.02 17.32
N HIS A 66 -0.35 -10.72 17.20
CA HIS A 66 -0.80 -9.85 18.30
C HIS A 66 -2.27 -9.42 18.15
N THR A 67 -3.10 -10.19 17.44
CA THR A 67 -4.51 -9.84 17.19
C THR A 67 -5.30 -9.56 18.48
N SER A 68 -5.14 -10.39 19.51
CA SER A 68 -5.84 -10.20 20.78
C SER A 68 -5.38 -8.92 21.47
N ASP A 69 -4.07 -8.68 21.53
CA ASP A 69 -3.50 -7.47 22.12
C ASP A 69 -3.96 -6.20 21.40
N LEU A 70 -4.07 -6.26 20.06
CA LEU A 70 -4.59 -5.16 19.23
C LEU A 70 -6.03 -4.75 19.60
N ILE A 71 -6.86 -5.71 19.99
CA ILE A 71 -8.28 -5.51 20.32
C ILE A 71 -8.46 -5.12 21.78
N GLU A 72 -7.78 -5.82 22.68
CA GLU A 72 -8.07 -5.79 24.11
C GLU A 72 -7.32 -4.67 24.83
N THR A 73 -6.15 -4.25 24.31
CA THR A 73 -5.31 -3.26 24.99
C THR A 73 -5.46 -1.85 24.42
N ARG A 74 -5.26 -0.84 25.26
CA ARG A 74 -5.23 0.57 24.82
C ARG A 74 -4.13 0.83 23.80
N LEU A 75 -2.95 0.23 24.01
CA LEU A 75 -1.82 0.36 23.09
C LEU A 75 -2.16 -0.25 21.71
N GLY A 76 -2.77 -1.44 21.72
CA GLY A 76 -3.25 -2.12 20.53
C GLY A 76 -4.22 -1.28 19.71
N ARG A 77 -5.22 -0.67 20.37
CA ARG A 77 -6.19 0.22 19.71
C ARG A 77 -5.55 1.48 19.14
N THR A 78 -4.59 2.07 19.85
CA THR A 78 -3.81 3.20 19.32
C THR A 78 -3.02 2.78 18.07
N MET A 79 -2.48 1.57 18.04
CA MET A 79 -1.80 1.02 16.87
C MET A 79 -2.75 0.84 15.68
N LEU A 80 -3.95 0.27 15.91
CA LEU A 80 -4.98 0.15 14.87
C LEU A 80 -5.39 1.52 14.31
N LEU A 81 -5.56 2.52 15.18
CA LEU A 81 -5.85 3.89 14.77
C LEU A 81 -4.71 4.49 13.95
N PHE A 82 -3.46 4.31 14.39
CA PHE A 82 -2.28 4.76 13.65
C PHE A 82 -2.22 4.16 12.25
N VAL A 83 -2.44 2.84 12.11
CA VAL A 83 -2.47 2.16 10.81
C VAL A 83 -3.62 2.68 9.93
N SER A 84 -4.78 2.96 10.53
CA SER A 84 -5.92 3.56 9.83
C SER A 84 -5.60 4.96 9.28
N ILE A 85 -4.95 5.79 10.10
CA ILE A 85 -4.49 7.13 9.70
C ILE A 85 -3.45 7.02 8.59
N TYR A 86 -2.48 6.11 8.71
CA TYR A 86 -1.48 5.85 7.68
C TYR A 86 -2.13 5.55 6.33
N TRP A 87 -3.12 4.63 6.28
CA TRP A 87 -3.84 4.31 5.05
C TRP A 87 -4.68 5.48 4.54
N THR A 88 -5.26 6.27 5.43
CA THR A 88 -6.03 7.46 5.07
C THR A 88 -5.15 8.51 4.40
N ILE A 89 -3.97 8.78 4.97
CA ILE A 89 -2.98 9.70 4.40
C ILE A 89 -2.50 9.15 3.06
N ARG A 90 -2.19 7.85 2.97
CA ARG A 90 -1.74 7.21 1.73
C ARG A 90 -2.79 7.30 0.62
N PHE A 91 -4.06 7.12 0.96
CA PHE A 91 -5.19 7.30 0.06
C PHE A 91 -5.32 8.77 -0.39
N ALA A 92 -5.22 9.73 0.53
CA ALA A 92 -5.23 11.16 0.20
C ALA A 92 -4.08 11.55 -0.75
N MET A 93 -2.87 11.02 -0.52
CA MET A 93 -1.72 11.20 -1.42
C MET A 93 -2.00 10.62 -2.81
N GLN A 94 -2.66 9.47 -2.90
CA GLN A 94 -3.06 8.89 -4.18
C GLN A 94 -3.99 9.83 -4.96
N ILE A 95 -4.93 10.51 -4.29
CA ILE A 95 -5.76 11.55 -4.90
C ILE A 95 -4.90 12.73 -5.33
N GLN A 96 -4.05 13.24 -4.43
CA GLN A 96 -3.26 14.44 -4.69
C GLN A 96 -2.32 14.27 -5.90
N PHE A 97 -1.62 13.14 -5.98
CA PHE A 97 -0.59 12.89 -7.00
C PHE A 97 -1.12 12.15 -8.23
N MET A 98 -2.09 11.25 -8.08
CA MET A 98 -2.54 10.34 -9.16
C MET A 98 -4.06 10.42 -9.47
N SER A 99 -4.72 11.54 -9.12
CA SER A 99 -6.13 11.76 -9.49
C SER A 99 -6.39 11.56 -10.99
N PHE A 100 -7.59 11.07 -11.34
CA PHE A 100 -8.03 10.76 -12.71
C PHE A 100 -7.83 11.90 -13.71
N SER A 101 -7.89 13.15 -13.26
CA SER A 101 -7.62 14.33 -14.10
C SER A 101 -6.12 14.51 -14.43
N LYS A 102 -5.23 14.07 -13.53
CA LYS A 102 -3.77 14.14 -13.67
C LYS A 102 -3.17 12.90 -14.34
N ILE A 103 -3.91 11.78 -14.41
CA ILE A 103 -3.46 10.55 -15.11
C ILE A 103 -3.05 10.83 -16.57
N LYS A 104 -3.71 11.78 -17.25
CA LYS A 104 -3.34 12.20 -18.62
C LYS A 104 -1.98 12.89 -18.73
N LYS A 105 -1.44 13.43 -17.61
CA LYS A 105 -0.14 14.11 -17.55
C LYS A 105 1.01 13.17 -17.22
N PHE A 106 0.75 11.99 -16.66
CA PHE A 106 1.79 10.98 -16.47
C PHE A 106 1.99 10.27 -17.80
N ASP A 107 3.12 10.53 -18.45
CA ASP A 107 3.56 9.85 -19.69
C ASP A 107 4.05 8.42 -19.41
N ILE A 108 3.25 7.68 -18.65
CA ILE A 108 3.46 6.27 -18.36
C ILE A 108 2.23 5.55 -18.89
N ARG A 109 2.32 5.00 -20.12
CA ARG A 109 1.29 4.05 -20.56
C ARG A 109 1.50 2.78 -19.75
N VAL A 110 0.44 2.18 -19.22
CA VAL A 110 0.51 0.88 -18.54
C VAL A 110 1.11 -0.19 -19.47
N SER A 111 1.02 -0.01 -20.80
CA SER A 111 1.72 -0.83 -21.79
C SER A 111 3.25 -0.77 -21.71
N ASP A 112 3.81 0.34 -21.23
CA ASP A 112 5.26 0.57 -21.15
C ASP A 112 5.85 0.07 -19.82
N VAL A 113 4.98 -0.42 -18.94
CA VAL A 113 5.29 -0.93 -17.62
C VAL A 113 5.30 -2.46 -17.68
N ARG A 114 6.32 -3.09 -17.11
CA ARG A 114 6.44 -4.56 -17.08
C ARG A 114 5.51 -5.16 -16.03
N LEU A 115 4.20 -5.12 -16.28
CA LEU A 115 3.22 -5.74 -15.40
C LEU A 115 3.04 -7.23 -15.71
N PRO A 116 2.82 -8.07 -14.68
CA PRO A 116 2.48 -9.47 -14.90
C PRO A 116 1.12 -9.60 -15.58
N TRP A 117 0.94 -10.68 -16.33
CA TRP A 117 -0.38 -11.09 -16.78
C TRP A 117 -1.22 -11.50 -15.56
N PRO A 118 -2.47 -11.03 -15.37
CA PRO A 118 -3.34 -10.34 -16.34
C PRO A 118 -3.36 -8.81 -16.26
N VAL A 119 -2.60 -8.21 -15.33
CA VAL A 119 -2.69 -6.76 -15.00
C VAL A 119 -2.25 -5.88 -16.18
N ASN A 120 -1.35 -6.37 -17.05
CA ASN A 120 -0.90 -5.66 -18.25
C ASN A 120 -1.99 -5.34 -19.29
N ARG A 121 -3.19 -5.91 -19.15
CA ARG A 121 -4.36 -5.61 -20.02
C ARG A 121 -5.25 -4.50 -19.47
N LEU A 122 -5.03 -4.04 -18.24
CA LEU A 122 -5.83 -2.99 -17.63
C LEU A 122 -5.47 -1.64 -18.26
N SER A 123 -6.47 -0.81 -18.52
CA SER A 123 -6.24 0.60 -18.87
C SER A 123 -5.61 1.34 -17.69
N ASN A 124 -4.87 2.44 -17.96
CA ASN A 124 -4.32 3.29 -16.89
C ASN A 124 -5.39 3.70 -15.87
N GLN A 125 -6.58 4.06 -16.34
CA GLN A 125 -7.70 4.43 -15.47
C GLN A 125 -8.20 3.27 -14.62
N ALA A 126 -8.31 2.06 -15.20
CA ALA A 126 -8.72 0.87 -14.48
C ALA A 126 -7.69 0.46 -13.43
N PHE A 127 -6.40 0.50 -13.76
CA PHE A 127 -5.31 0.20 -12.83
C PHE A 127 -5.26 1.20 -11.67
N THR A 128 -5.32 2.50 -11.95
CA THR A 128 -5.33 3.52 -10.89
C THR A 128 -6.61 3.44 -10.06
N GLY A 129 -7.76 3.20 -10.68
CA GLY A 129 -9.03 2.97 -9.98
C GLY A 129 -8.96 1.76 -9.04
N LEU A 130 -8.38 0.65 -9.50
CA LEU A 130 -8.15 -0.53 -8.66
C LEU A 130 -7.28 -0.21 -7.45
N LEU A 131 -6.17 0.51 -7.65
CA LEU A 131 -5.31 0.95 -6.54
C LEU A 131 -6.06 1.81 -5.52
N PHE A 132 -6.97 2.69 -5.96
CA PHE A 132 -7.82 3.47 -5.06
C PHE A 132 -8.72 2.59 -4.19
N PHE A 133 -9.40 1.61 -4.78
CA PHE A 133 -10.26 0.70 -4.03
C PHE A 133 -9.46 -0.15 -3.02
N ILE A 134 -8.28 -0.64 -3.43
CA ILE A 134 -7.38 -1.38 -2.54
C ILE A 134 -6.95 -0.50 -1.35
N MET A 135 -6.56 0.76 -1.60
CA MET A 135 -6.17 1.67 -0.51
C MET A 135 -7.33 2.00 0.44
N ALA A 136 -8.54 2.19 -0.08
CA ALA A 136 -9.73 2.41 0.74
C ALA A 136 -10.05 1.17 1.61
N ALA A 137 -9.84 -0.04 1.07
CA ALA A 137 -9.97 -1.27 1.85
C ALA A 137 -8.99 -1.30 3.04
N GLY A 138 -7.76 -0.84 2.86
CA GLY A 138 -6.79 -0.69 3.94
C GLY A 138 -7.29 0.20 5.09
N VAL A 139 -7.98 1.29 4.80
CA VAL A 139 -8.61 2.14 5.83
C VAL A 139 -9.70 1.37 6.57
N ALA A 140 -10.61 0.73 5.82
CA ALA A 140 -11.74 0.01 6.41
C ALA A 140 -11.29 -1.16 7.31
N LEU A 141 -10.29 -1.93 6.88
CA LEU A 141 -9.79 -3.10 7.60
C LEU A 141 -9.29 -2.77 9.02
N TYR A 142 -8.74 -1.57 9.23
CA TYR A 142 -8.17 -1.15 10.52
C TYR A 142 -9.06 -0.17 11.28
N LEU A 143 -9.85 0.66 10.58
CA LEU A 143 -10.75 1.61 11.23
C LEU A 143 -12.00 0.91 11.80
N THR A 144 -12.54 -0.08 11.10
CA THR A 144 -13.73 -0.80 11.57
C THR A 144 -13.49 -1.51 12.92
N PRO A 145 -12.38 -2.25 13.14
CA PRO A 145 -12.08 -2.80 14.46
C PRO A 145 -11.95 -1.74 15.56
N VAL A 146 -11.39 -0.56 15.27
CA VAL A 146 -11.30 0.54 16.26
C VAL A 146 -12.69 1.01 16.68
N LEU A 147 -13.62 1.11 15.74
CA LEU A 147 -15.00 1.56 16.00
C LEU A 147 -15.85 0.49 16.69
N LEU A 148 -15.62 -0.80 16.38
CA LEU A 148 -16.39 -1.92 16.94
C LEU A 148 -15.94 -2.33 18.35
N THR A 149 -14.76 -1.90 18.77
CA THR A 149 -14.18 -2.31 20.07
C THR A 149 -14.38 -1.27 21.17
N GLN A 150 -14.92 -0.09 20.86
CA GLN A 150 -15.35 0.91 21.87
C GLN A 150 -16.45 0.36 22.75
#